data_AF-A0A3M2GC92-F1
#
_entry.id   AF-A0A3M2GC92-F1
#
_cell.length_a   1.000
_cell.length_b   1.000
_cell.length_c   1.000
_cell.angle_alpha   90.00
_cell.angle_beta   90.00
_cell.angle_gamma   90.00
#
_symmetry.space_group_name_H-M   'P 1'
#
loop_
_entity.id
_entity.type
_entity.pdbx_description
1 polymer ?
#
loop_
_entity_poly.entity_id
_entity_poly.type
_entity_poly.pdbx_seq_one_letter_code
_entity_poly.pdbx_strand_id
1 'polypeptide(L)' 'MRIAFDRAACQGHNRCYLLAPELFDTDDEGYAVLKL' A
#
# COMPACT_ATOMS: atom_id res chain seq x y z
N MET A 1 -6.87 12.14 -9.88
CA MET A 1 -6.12 12.14 -8.60
C MET A 1 -4.87 11.29 -8.80
N ARG A 2 -3.75 11.57 -8.13
CA ARG A 2 -2.52 10.77 -8.24
C ARG A 2 -2.06 10.39 -6.84
N ILE A 3 -1.83 9.09 -6.62
CA ILE A 3 -1.29 8.56 -5.36
C ILE A 3 0.16 8.13 -5.62
N ALA A 4 1.04 8.49 -4.69
CA ALA A 4 2.43 8.05 -4.66
C ALA A 4 2.83 7.81 -3.20
N PHE A 5 3.66 6.81 -2.95
CA PHE A 5 4.21 6.52 -1.63
C PHE A 5 5.68 6.10 -1.77
N ASP A 6 6.46 6.29 -0.71
CA ASP A 6 7.84 5.83 -0.66
C ASP A 6 7.87 4.35 -0.28
N ARG A 7 8.27 3.50 -1.24
CA ARG A 7 8.35 2.07 -1.07
C ARG A 7 9.48 1.64 -0.13
N ALA A 8 10.57 2.42 -0.05
CA ALA A 8 11.68 2.14 0.86
C ALA A 8 11.34 2.51 2.31
N ALA A 9 10.48 3.51 2.51
CA ALA A 9 9.97 3.86 3.84
C ALA A 9 8.89 2.90 4.36
N CYS A 10 8.21 2.16 3.48
CA CYS A 10 7.15 1.22 3.85
C CYS A 10 7.69 0.11 4.77
N GLN A 11 7.07 -0.09 5.93
CA GLN A 11 7.46 -1.12 6.91
C GLN A 11 6.39 -2.23 7.06
N GLY A 12 5.51 -2.39 6.08
CA GLY A 12 4.51 -3.48 6.07
C GLY A 12 3.47 -3.44 7.20
N HIS A 13 3.06 -2.24 7.64
CA HIS A 13 2.04 -2.09 8.70
C HIS A 13 0.61 -2.44 8.26
N ASN A 14 0.35 -2.60 6.96
CA ASN A 14 -0.94 -2.95 6.36
C ASN A 14 -2.13 -2.03 6.67
N ARG A 15 -1.87 -0.86 7.27
CA ARG A 15 -2.90 0.16 7.56
C ARG A 15 -3.54 0.71 6.30
N CYS A 16 -2.79 0.82 5.21
CA CYS A 16 -3.29 1.39 3.95
C CYS A 16 -4.40 0.53 3.32
N TYR A 17 -4.18 -0.78 3.15
CA TYR A 17 -5.21 -1.70 2.65
C TYR A 17 -6.40 -1.82 3.62
N LEU A 18 -6.16 -1.78 4.95
CA LEU A 18 -7.25 -1.81 5.92
C LEU A 18 -8.18 -0.58 5.81
N LEU A 19 -7.62 0.61 5.57
CA LEU A 19 -8.35 1.87 5.53
C LEU A 19 -8.96 2.17 4.15
N ALA A 20 -8.28 1.78 3.08
CA ALA A 20 -8.68 2.04 1.70
C ALA A 20 -8.38 0.82 0.81
N PRO A 21 -9.11 -0.30 1.00
CA PRO A 21 -8.88 -1.56 0.29
C PRO A 21 -9.11 -1.47 -1.23
N GLU A 22 -9.78 -0.42 -1.69
CA GLU A 22 -10.01 -0.09 -3.10
C GLU A 22 -8.82 0.62 -3.76
N LEU A 23 -7.93 1.23 -2.97
CA LEU A 23 -6.76 1.97 -3.46
C LEU A 23 -5.44 1.21 -3.27
N PHE A 24 -5.34 0.41 -2.21
CA PHE A 24 -4.11 -0.28 -1.84
C PHE A 24 -4.31 -1.79 -1.82
N ASP A 25 -3.22 -2.52 -2.00
CA ASP A 25 -3.06 -3.93 -1.61
C ASP A 25 -1.70 -4.10 -0.93
N THR A 26 -1.34 -5.35 -0.62
CA THR A 26 0.00 -5.74 -0.18
C THR A 26 0.60 -6.79 -1.09
N ASP A 27 1.90 -6.69 -1.39
CA ASP A 27 2.65 -7.76 -2.05
C ASP A 27 2.93 -8.93 -1.09
N ASP A 28 3.57 -9.99 -1.60
CA ASP A 28 3.87 -11.21 -0.84
C ASP A 28 4.84 -10.97 0.33
N GLU A 29 5.61 -9.89 0.28
CA GLU A 29 6.51 -9.47 1.36
C GLU A 29 5.81 -8.53 2.37
N GLY A 30 4.52 -8.25 2.16
CA GLY A 30 3.68 -7.46 3.07
C GLY A 30 3.81 -5.95 2.87
N TYR A 31 4.44 -5.48 1.81
CA TYR A 31 4.55 -4.04 1.56
C TYR A 31 3.42 -3.53 0.69
N ALA A 32 3.10 -2.24 0.85
CA ALA A 32 2.03 -1.61 0.11
C ALA A 32 2.28 -1.63 -1.40
N VAL A 33 1.22 -1.88 -2.17
CA VAL A 33 1.13 -1.66 -3.62
C VAL A 33 -0.15 -0.88 -3.93
N LEU A 34 -0.16 -0.14 -5.05
CA LEU A 34 -1.38 0.53 -5.53
C LEU A 34 -2.20 -0.43 -6.38
N LYS A 35 -3.51 -0.44 -6.17
CA LYS A 35 -4.45 -1.09 -7.09
C LYS A 35 -4.65 -0.17 -8.30
N LEU A 36 -4.52 -0.74 -9.50
CA LEU A 36 -4.85 -0.07 -10.77
C LEU A 36 -6.37 0.09 -10.90
#